data_AF-G0MG84-F1
#
_entry.id   AF-G0MG84-F1
#
_cell.length_a   1.000
_cell.length_b   1.000
_cell.length_c   1.000
_cell.angle_alpha   90.00
_cell.angle_beta   90.00
_cell.angle_gamma   90.00
#
_symmetry.space_group_name_H-M   'P 1'
#
loop_
_entity.id
_entity.type
_entity.pdbx_description
1 polymer ?
#
loop_
_entity_poly.entity_id
_entity_poly.type
_entity_poly.pdbx_seq_one_letter_code
_entity_poly.pdbx_strand_id
1 'polypeptide(L)'
;MQSTLCCLAIVAVSLVAATNFDFTGAVKCESDSRWCFTVRGIEVDLISDDELVKYDKCQTGEKIVKFTMVGVDDDDGLLDNNFEIALQVTHNCSSSHEKIVTSDYNSVPVKEVAYAMSKNFDLNTNQVVPEIPLVRKIKD
;
A
#
# COMPACT_ATOMS: atom_id res chain seq x y z
N MET A 1 -56.76 -18.22 20.19
CA MET A 1 -56.06 -18.34 18.89
C MET A 1 -54.94 -17.31 18.87
N GLN A 2 -53.71 -17.73 19.17
CA GLN A 2 -52.52 -16.90 19.04
C GLN A 2 -51.52 -17.74 18.26
N SER A 3 -51.26 -17.35 17.01
CA SER A 3 -50.15 -17.88 16.23
C SER A 3 -49.17 -16.73 16.05
N THR A 4 -48.20 -16.63 16.95
CA THR A 4 -47.07 -15.72 16.83
C THR A 4 -46.10 -16.34 15.84
N LEU A 5 -46.08 -15.81 14.61
CA LEU A 5 -45.11 -16.18 13.58
C LEU A 5 -43.77 -15.55 13.98
N CYS A 6 -42.89 -16.35 14.57
CA CYS A 6 -41.53 -15.95 14.90
C CYS A 6 -40.71 -15.95 13.59
N CYS A 7 -40.62 -14.82 12.91
CA CYS A 7 -39.72 -14.64 11.78
C CYS A 7 -38.27 -14.70 12.29
N LEU A 8 -37.67 -15.90 12.23
CA LEU A 8 -36.24 -16.09 12.41
C LEU A 8 -35.54 -15.50 11.17
N ALA A 9 -35.03 -14.27 11.28
CA ALA A 9 -34.12 -13.73 10.29
C ALA A 9 -32.83 -14.54 10.35
N ILE A 10 -32.66 -15.48 9.42
CA ILE A 10 -31.39 -16.16 9.21
C ILE A 10 -30.46 -15.12 8.61
N VAL A 11 -29.61 -14.53 9.45
CA VAL A 11 -28.45 -13.77 8.98
C VAL A 11 -27.53 -14.79 8.32
N ALA A 12 -27.59 -14.88 7.00
CA ALA A 12 -26.60 -15.60 6.24
C ALA A 12 -25.28 -14.83 6.40
N VAL A 13 -24.43 -15.31 7.31
CA VAL A 13 -23.04 -14.85 7.40
C VAL A 13 -22.35 -15.41 6.17
N SER A 14 -22.32 -14.63 5.09
CA SER A 14 -21.43 -14.90 3.96
C SER A 14 -20.01 -14.74 4.47
N LEU A 15 -19.29 -15.87 4.58
CA LEU A 15 -17.84 -15.85 4.76
C LEU A 15 -17.23 -15.21 3.51
N VAL A 16 -16.92 -13.92 3.57
CA VAL A 16 -16.08 -13.28 2.57
C VAL A 16 -14.68 -13.87 2.74
N ALA A 17 -14.08 -14.34 1.65
CA ALA A 17 -12.75 -14.92 1.70
C ALA A 17 -11.73 -13.77 1.73
N ALA A 18 -10.78 -13.84 2.66
CA ALA A 18 -9.72 -12.84 2.74
C ALA A 18 -8.89 -12.77 1.44
N THR A 19 -8.59 -11.56 1.00
CA THR A 19 -7.73 -11.26 -0.13
C THR A 19 -6.28 -11.08 0.32
N ASN A 20 -5.35 -11.70 -0.40
CA ASN A 20 -3.91 -11.53 -0.16
C ASN A 20 -3.35 -10.45 -1.09
N PHE A 21 -2.64 -9.47 -0.54
CA PHE A 21 -2.04 -8.38 -1.30
C PHE A 21 -0.52 -8.48 -1.32
N ASP A 22 0.07 -8.66 -2.49
CA ASP A 22 1.53 -8.66 -2.69
C ASP A 22 1.99 -7.31 -3.25
N PHE A 23 2.77 -6.59 -2.45
CA PHE A 23 3.32 -5.29 -2.80
C PHE A 23 4.82 -5.38 -3.06
N THR A 24 5.25 -4.93 -4.23
CA THR A 24 6.65 -4.87 -4.59
C THR A 24 7.05 -3.50 -5.14
N GLY A 25 8.34 -3.26 -5.20
CA GLY A 25 8.85 -2.07 -5.85
C GLY A 25 10.20 -1.64 -5.34
N ALA A 26 10.50 -0.37 -5.55
CA ALA A 26 11.70 0.24 -5.03
C ALA A 26 11.52 1.73 -4.70
N VAL A 27 12.32 2.21 -3.77
CA VAL A 27 12.47 3.63 -3.45
C VAL A 27 13.88 4.10 -3.83
N LYS A 28 14.00 5.32 -4.33
CA LYS A 28 15.28 5.96 -4.66
C LYS A 28 15.47 7.25 -3.86
N CYS A 29 16.66 7.43 -3.30
CA CYS A 29 17.08 8.66 -2.63
C CYS A 29 18.56 8.95 -2.93
N GLU A 30 18.88 10.16 -3.39
CA GLU A 30 20.25 10.57 -3.72
C GLU A 30 21.02 11.14 -2.51
N SER A 31 20.39 11.20 -1.33
CA SER A 31 21.04 11.70 -0.10
C SER A 31 22.29 10.90 0.26
N ASP A 32 23.40 11.59 0.52
CA ASP A 32 24.61 11.00 1.11
C ASP A 32 24.51 10.86 2.64
N SER A 33 23.60 11.62 3.26
CA SER A 33 23.27 11.52 4.68
C SER A 33 22.30 10.38 4.95
N ARG A 34 22.24 9.91 6.21
CA ARG A 34 21.25 8.93 6.66
C ARG A 34 19.84 9.42 6.33
N TRP A 35 19.05 8.54 5.74
CA TRP A 35 17.65 8.76 5.43
C TRP A 35 16.83 7.53 5.82
N CYS A 36 15.55 7.74 6.07
CA CYS A 36 14.58 6.74 6.50
C CYS A 36 13.31 6.88 5.67
N PHE A 37 12.62 5.75 5.51
CA PHE A 37 11.33 5.70 4.85
C PHE A 37 10.48 4.56 5.43
N THR A 38 9.17 4.72 5.29
CA THR A 38 8.14 3.73 5.58
C THR A 38 7.30 3.57 4.33
N VAL A 39 7.23 2.37 3.78
CA VAL A 39 6.26 2.01 2.72
C VAL A 39 5.06 1.36 3.40
N ARG A 40 3.85 1.78 3.04
CA ARG A 40 2.58 1.18 3.49
C ARG A 40 1.76 0.74 2.29
N GLY A 41 1.27 -0.49 2.33
CA GLY A 41 0.09 -0.87 1.55
C GLY A 41 -1.14 -0.40 2.31
N ILE A 42 -1.99 0.39 1.67
CA ILE A 42 -3.20 0.94 2.28
C ILE A 42 -4.43 0.60 1.45
N GLU A 43 -5.53 0.37 2.12
CA GLU A 43 -6.86 0.54 1.54
C GLU A 43 -7.25 2.02 1.72
N VAL A 44 -7.65 2.68 0.63
CA VAL A 44 -8.02 4.10 0.63
C VAL A 44 -9.52 4.19 0.86
N ASP A 45 -9.90 4.80 1.98
CA ASP A 45 -11.29 4.77 2.42
C ASP A 45 -11.87 6.18 2.56
N LEU A 46 -13.20 6.32 2.55
CA LEU A 46 -13.80 7.67 2.63
C LEU A 46 -13.54 8.37 3.98
N ILE A 47 -13.30 7.60 5.04
CA ILE A 47 -13.23 8.10 6.42
C ILE A 47 -11.84 7.90 7.03
N SER A 48 -11.18 6.77 6.78
CA SER A 48 -9.84 6.48 7.30
C SER A 48 -9.15 5.45 6.44
N ASP A 49 -8.00 5.79 5.84
CA ASP A 49 -7.18 4.81 5.14
C ASP A 49 -6.69 3.73 6.12
N ASP A 50 -6.92 2.46 5.78
CA ASP A 50 -6.52 1.32 6.61
C ASP A 50 -5.15 0.78 6.17
N GLU A 51 -4.24 0.61 7.14
CA GLU A 51 -2.90 0.05 6.90
C GLU A 51 -2.97 -1.48 6.81
N LEU A 52 -2.78 -2.01 5.61
CA LEU A 52 -2.74 -3.45 5.36
C LEU A 52 -1.41 -4.07 5.78
N VAL A 53 -0.31 -3.38 5.48
CA VAL A 53 1.05 -3.82 5.75
C VAL A 53 2.02 -2.64 5.68
N LYS A 54 3.14 -2.75 6.40
CA LYS A 54 4.22 -1.75 6.34
C LYS A 54 5.63 -2.36 6.24
N TYR A 55 6.54 -1.56 5.70
CA TYR A 55 7.97 -1.81 5.63
C TYR A 55 8.76 -0.55 5.97
N ASP A 56 9.49 -0.60 7.08
CA ASP A 56 10.32 0.49 7.58
C ASP A 56 11.81 0.22 7.33
N LYS A 57 12.54 1.21 6.84
CA LYS A 57 14.01 1.12 6.73
C LYS A 57 14.67 2.49 6.88
N CYS A 58 15.83 2.48 7.55
CA CYS A 58 16.79 3.58 7.50
C CYS A 58 18.10 3.08 6.91
N GLN A 59 18.78 3.90 6.11
CA GLN A 59 20.07 3.54 5.55
C GLN A 59 20.96 4.74 5.26
N THR A 60 22.20 4.44 4.87
CA THR A 60 23.22 5.41 4.47
C THR A 60 23.98 4.82 3.28
N GLY A 61 24.24 5.62 2.25
CA GLY A 61 25.04 5.24 1.08
C GLY A 61 24.28 4.45 0.00
N GLU A 62 23.39 3.52 0.35
CA GLU A 62 22.54 2.85 -0.65
C GLU A 62 21.51 3.87 -1.20
N LYS A 63 21.44 3.99 -2.53
CA LYS A 63 20.61 4.99 -3.22
C LYS A 63 19.27 4.43 -3.69
N ILE A 64 19.17 3.11 -3.84
CA ILE A 64 17.97 2.41 -4.29
C ILE A 64 17.71 1.25 -3.34
N VAL A 65 16.49 1.14 -2.82
CA VAL A 65 16.08 0.02 -1.97
C VAL A 65 14.87 -0.65 -2.57
N LYS A 66 14.94 -1.97 -2.75
CA LYS A 66 13.79 -2.78 -3.12
C LYS A 66 13.00 -3.19 -1.89
N PHE A 67 11.69 -3.27 -2.02
CA PHE A 67 10.81 -3.79 -0.98
C PHE A 67 9.88 -4.87 -1.56
N THR A 68 9.46 -5.76 -0.66
CA THR A 68 8.42 -6.76 -0.88
C THR A 68 7.64 -6.89 0.43
N MET A 69 6.32 -6.80 0.37
CA MET A 69 5.43 -6.86 1.52
C MET A 69 4.21 -7.68 1.16
N VAL A 70 3.67 -8.44 2.12
CA VAL A 70 2.42 -9.18 1.94
C VAL A 70 1.45 -8.73 3.02
N GLY A 71 0.32 -8.18 2.60
CA GLY A 71 -0.82 -7.83 3.45
C GLY A 71 -1.99 -8.79 3.21
N VAL A 72 -2.94 -8.80 4.14
CA VAL A 72 -4.19 -9.57 4.03
C VAL A 72 -5.32 -8.64 4.47
N ASP A 73 -6.43 -8.68 3.74
CA ASP A 73 -7.64 -7.98 4.12
C ASP A 73 -8.88 -8.85 3.89
N ASP A 74 -9.93 -8.64 4.68
CA ASP A 74 -11.20 -9.35 4.58
C ASP A 74 -12.44 -8.43 4.73
N ASP A 75 -12.25 -7.12 4.79
CA ASP A 75 -13.30 -6.11 4.90
C ASP A 75 -13.01 -4.97 3.90
N ASP A 76 -13.94 -4.67 2.98
CA ASP A 76 -13.81 -3.59 1.97
C ASP A 76 -14.51 -2.29 2.40
N GLY A 77 -14.79 -2.16 3.69
CA GLY A 77 -15.57 -1.07 4.23
C GLY A 77 -17.06 -1.14 3.84
N LEU A 78 -17.73 0.02 3.79
CA LEU A 78 -19.20 0.11 3.83
C LEU A 78 -19.86 0.54 2.50
N LEU A 79 -19.09 0.76 1.44
CA LEU A 79 -19.54 1.67 0.36
C LEU A 79 -19.64 1.03 -1.02
N ASP A 80 -18.74 0.13 -1.41
CA ASP A 80 -18.91 -0.64 -2.64
C ASP A 80 -18.56 -2.14 -2.52
N ASN A 81 -17.95 -2.78 -3.52
CA ASN A 81 -17.58 -4.20 -3.50
C ASN A 81 -16.13 -4.36 -4.01
N ASN A 82 -15.31 -3.34 -3.79
CA ASN A 82 -13.91 -3.32 -4.17
C ASN A 82 -13.10 -2.70 -3.03
N PHE A 83 -11.84 -3.13 -2.96
CA PHE A 83 -10.81 -2.44 -2.20
C PHE A 83 -10.16 -1.37 -3.08
N GLU A 84 -9.96 -0.17 -2.55
CA GLU A 84 -9.17 0.89 -3.20
C GLU A 84 -7.71 0.84 -2.76
N ILE A 85 -6.93 -0.07 -3.35
CA ILE A 85 -5.57 -0.36 -2.88
C ILE A 85 -4.54 0.64 -3.43
N ALA A 86 -3.74 1.24 -2.56
CA ALA A 86 -2.63 2.11 -2.92
C ALA A 86 -1.33 1.79 -2.14
N LEU A 87 -0.21 2.37 -2.59
CA LEU A 87 1.04 2.40 -1.85
C LEU A 87 1.36 3.84 -1.41
N GLN A 88 1.66 4.01 -0.14
CA GLN A 88 2.08 5.28 0.45
C GLN A 88 3.51 5.17 0.99
N VAL A 89 4.34 6.18 0.74
CA VAL A 89 5.69 6.27 1.30
C VAL A 89 5.83 7.54 2.12
N THR A 90 6.10 7.40 3.41
CA THR A 90 6.58 8.49 4.29
C THR A 90 8.11 8.45 4.31
N HIS A 91 8.79 9.58 4.17
CA HIS A 91 10.25 9.60 4.17
C HIS A 91 10.85 10.95 4.56
N ASN A 92 12.14 10.97 4.90
CA ASN A 92 12.93 12.18 5.11
C ASN A 92 14.08 12.33 4.10
N CYS A 93 14.01 11.64 2.96
CA CYS A 93 14.99 11.81 1.89
C CYS A 93 15.23 13.31 1.57
N SER A 94 16.51 13.70 1.62
CA SER A 94 17.02 15.04 1.30
C SER A 94 16.33 16.21 2.02
N SER A 95 15.66 15.95 3.16
CA SER A 95 14.96 16.96 3.93
C SER A 95 15.06 16.69 5.43
N SER A 96 15.04 17.76 6.23
CA SER A 96 14.91 17.66 7.68
C SER A 96 13.47 17.36 8.13
N HIS A 97 12.51 17.37 7.20
CA HIS A 97 11.09 17.15 7.47
C HIS A 97 10.60 15.91 6.71
N GLU A 98 9.60 15.25 7.28
CA GLU A 98 8.94 14.13 6.62
C GLU A 98 8.10 14.62 5.43
N LYS A 99 8.10 13.83 4.37
CA LYS A 99 7.29 13.99 3.17
C LYS A 99 6.52 12.72 2.93
N ILE A 100 5.39 12.85 2.25
CA ILE A 100 4.52 11.74 1.88
C ILE A 100 4.33 11.77 0.36
N VAL A 101 4.42 10.59 -0.25
CA VAL A 101 4.00 10.33 -1.63
C VAL A 101 3.08 9.13 -1.64
N THR A 102 1.92 9.26 -2.28
CA THR A 102 0.92 8.19 -2.41
C THR A 102 0.73 7.90 -3.90
N SER A 103 0.64 6.62 -4.27
CA SER A 103 0.26 6.24 -5.63
C SER A 103 -1.22 6.46 -5.87
N ASP A 104 -1.61 6.53 -7.14
CA ASP A 104 -3.01 6.28 -7.51
C ASP A 104 -3.43 4.90 -6.97
N TYR A 105 -4.68 4.80 -6.53
CA TYR A 105 -5.25 3.54 -6.10
C TYR A 105 -5.70 2.69 -7.29
N ASN A 106 -5.77 1.38 -7.07
CA ASN A 106 -6.40 0.44 -7.97
C ASN A 106 -7.64 -0.14 -7.28
N SER A 107 -8.79 -0.13 -7.96
CA SER A 107 -10.00 -0.77 -7.46
C SER A 107 -9.92 -2.28 -7.71
N VAL A 108 -9.97 -3.07 -6.63
CA VAL A 108 -9.78 -4.53 -6.63
C VAL A 108 -11.06 -5.20 -6.12
N PRO A 109 -11.76 -6.02 -6.93
CA PRO A 109 -12.99 -6.65 -6.48
C PRO A 109 -12.79 -7.57 -5.26
N VAL A 110 -13.70 -7.52 -4.27
CA VAL A 110 -13.61 -8.34 -3.04
C VAL A 110 -13.62 -9.85 -3.23
N LYS A 111 -14.08 -10.30 -4.39
CA LYS A 111 -14.07 -11.74 -4.74
C LYS A 111 -12.66 -12.26 -5.08
N GLU A 112 -11.69 -11.37 -5.29
CA GLU A 112 -10.33 -11.76 -5.63
C GLU A 112 -9.63 -12.34 -4.39
N VAL A 113 -9.05 -13.52 -4.51
CA VAL A 113 -8.33 -14.16 -3.39
C VAL A 113 -6.89 -13.68 -3.25
N ALA A 114 -6.35 -13.06 -4.32
CA ALA A 114 -5.01 -12.51 -4.36
C ALA A 114 -4.90 -11.37 -5.38
N TYR A 115 -4.12 -10.36 -5.03
CA TYR A 115 -3.81 -9.22 -5.88
C TYR A 115 -2.35 -8.81 -5.72
N ALA A 116 -1.72 -8.33 -6.79
CA ALA A 116 -0.33 -7.88 -6.76
C ALA A 116 -0.19 -6.48 -7.36
N MET A 117 0.58 -5.62 -6.69
CA MET A 117 0.90 -4.27 -7.13
C MET A 117 2.40 -4.01 -7.07
N SER A 118 2.94 -3.35 -8.09
CA SER A 118 4.32 -2.87 -8.12
C SER A 118 4.37 -1.36 -8.37
N LYS A 119 5.03 -0.60 -7.49
CA LYS A 119 5.24 0.85 -7.67
C LYS A 119 6.66 1.25 -7.30
N ASN A 120 7.24 2.16 -8.07
CA ASN A 120 8.55 2.74 -7.77
C ASN A 120 8.40 4.20 -7.36
N PHE A 121 9.27 4.67 -6.46
CA PHE A 121 9.21 6.02 -5.93
C PHE A 121 10.57 6.71 -6.05
N ASP A 122 10.61 7.89 -6.66
CA ASP A 122 11.75 8.80 -6.55
C ASP A 122 11.49 9.78 -5.40
N LEU A 123 12.15 9.54 -4.27
CA LEU A 123 11.96 10.31 -3.04
C LEU A 123 12.65 11.69 -3.12
N ASN A 124 13.51 11.91 -4.11
CA ASN A 124 14.11 13.22 -4.34
C ASN A 124 13.10 14.19 -4.94
N THR A 125 12.29 13.70 -5.89
CA THR A 125 11.21 14.48 -6.53
C THR A 125 9.86 14.30 -5.84
N ASN A 126 9.75 13.38 -4.86
CA ASN A 126 8.52 13.03 -4.16
C ASN A 126 7.41 12.56 -5.12
N GLN A 127 7.76 11.65 -6.03
CA GLN A 127 6.88 11.18 -7.10
C GLN A 127 6.91 9.66 -7.26
N VAL A 128 5.77 9.11 -7.69
CA VAL A 128 5.69 7.76 -8.24
C VAL A 128 6.26 7.78 -9.66
N VAL A 129 7.13 6.83 -9.97
CA VAL A 129 7.80 6.72 -11.28
C VAL A 129 7.57 5.35 -11.89
N PRO A 130 7.49 5.23 -13.23
CA PRO A 130 7.31 3.93 -13.89
C PRO A 130 8.55 3.03 -13.68
N GLU A 131 9.73 3.62 -13.73
CA GLU A 131 11.02 2.94 -13.52
C GLU A 131 11.95 3.82 -12.69
N ILE A 132 12.85 3.20 -11.93
CA ILE A 132 13.93 3.92 -11.27
C ILE A 132 15.08 4.09 -12.27
N PRO A 133 15.42 5.32 -12.67
CA PRO A 133 16.54 5.54 -13.59
C PRO A 133 17.82 5.00 -12.95
N LEU A 134 18.43 3.98 -13.57
CA LEU A 134 19.73 3.49 -13.15
C LEU A 134 20.74 4.64 -13.33
N VAL A 135 21.45 4.99 -12.27
CA VAL A 135 22.60 5.89 -12.36
C VAL A 135 23.58 5.24 -13.34
N ARG A 136 23.67 5.76 -14.56
CA ARG A 136 24.71 5.36 -15.51
C ARG A 136 26.04 5.70 -14.85
N LYS A 137 26.79 4.68 -14.43
CA LYS A 137 28.20 4.87 -14.10
C LYS A 137 28.87 5.40 -15.35
N ILE A 138 29.20 6.69 -15.36
CA ILE A 138 30.15 7.23 -16.32
C ILE A 138 31.45 6.51 -16.00
N LYS A 139 31.91 5.72 -16.97
CA LYS A 139 33.16 5.00 -16.91
C LYS A 139 34.23 6.03 -17.27
N ASP A 140 34.90 6.57 -16.26
CA ASP A 140 36.17 7.29 -16.45
C ASP A 140 37.27 6.29 -16.90
#